data_AF-A0A8I6WHD9-F1
#
_entry.id   AF-A0A8I6WHD9-F1
#
_cell.length_a   1.000
_cell.length_b   1.000
_cell.length_c   1.000
_cell.angle_alpha   90.00
_cell.angle_beta   90.00
_cell.angle_gamma   90.00
#
_symmetry.space_group_name_H-M   'P 1'
#
loop_
_entity.id
_entity.type
_entity.pdbx_description
1 polymer ?
#
loop_
_entity_poly.entity_id
_entity_poly.type
_entity_poly.pdbx_seq_one_letter_code
_entity_poly.pdbx_strand_id
1 'polypeptide(L)'
;MPFLFTAWICMHARRRSRRQPMGSLAGGVVARRLRFLCLHGFRTSGEIMLKQVVGNWPDEVTARFDLVFADAPFPAEGKSDVDDIFDPPYYEWFQFDKVLHPPPSPLPPVFYYEWSVIQI
;
A
#
# COMPACT_ATOMS: atom_id res chain seq x y z
N MET A 1 7.98 43.45 38.10
CA MET A 1 8.32 42.03 38.02
C MET A 1 8.13 41.58 36.57
N PRO A 2 9.11 40.84 36.04
CA PRO A 2 9.81 40.99 34.74
C PRO A 2 9.13 40.19 33.61
N PHE A 3 9.25 40.48 32.30
CA PHE A 3 10.44 40.54 31.42
C PHE A 3 11.29 39.25 31.39
N LEU A 4 11.74 38.87 30.18
CA LEU A 4 12.66 37.77 29.78
C LEU A 4 11.93 36.43 29.56
N PHE A 5 11.71 35.91 28.34
CA PHE A 5 12.59 35.84 27.17
C PHE A 5 11.82 36.16 25.87
N THR A 6 11.99 37.32 25.21
CA THR A 6 12.98 37.58 24.14
C THR A 6 13.18 36.39 23.18
N ALA A 7 12.63 36.44 21.96
CA ALA A 7 13.25 37.20 20.87
C ALA A 7 14.74 36.83 20.68
N TRP A 8 15.00 35.71 20.02
CA TRP A 8 16.30 35.30 19.48
C TRP A 8 15.96 34.18 18.48
N ILE A 9 15.84 34.34 17.17
CA ILE A 9 16.37 35.28 16.18
C ILE A 9 15.30 35.30 15.07
N CYS A 10 14.66 36.42 14.77
CA CYS A 10 15.14 37.43 13.84
C CYS A 10 15.55 36.89 12.45
N MET A 11 14.60 36.91 11.53
CA MET A 11 14.73 37.88 10.43
C MET A 11 16.06 37.85 9.67
N HIS A 12 16.23 36.92 8.74
CA HIS A 12 16.93 37.09 7.44
C HIS A 12 16.72 35.79 6.64
N ALA A 13 15.94 35.72 5.57
CA ALA A 13 15.87 36.66 4.49
C ALA A 13 14.45 36.73 3.90
N ARG A 14 13.78 37.83 4.20
CA ARG A 14 12.84 38.46 3.28
C ARG A 14 13.55 38.64 1.93
N ARG A 15 12.96 38.15 0.85
CA ARG A 15 12.61 38.99 -0.31
C ARG A 15 11.74 38.24 -1.31
N ARG A 16 10.56 38.82 -1.54
CA ARG A 16 9.73 38.64 -2.72
C ARG A 16 10.61 38.58 -3.97
N SER A 17 10.40 37.57 -4.79
CA SER A 17 10.45 37.75 -6.24
C SER A 17 9.25 37.06 -6.85
N ARG A 18 8.14 37.80 -6.84
CA ARG A 18 7.07 37.64 -7.83
C ARG A 18 7.68 38.07 -9.15
N ARG A 19 8.23 37.13 -9.91
CA ARG A 19 8.45 37.26 -11.35
C ARG A 19 7.86 36.01 -11.99
N GLN A 20 6.61 36.13 -12.42
CA GLN A 20 6.10 35.30 -13.49
C GLN A 20 6.79 35.76 -14.79
N PRO A 21 7.48 34.90 -15.54
CA PRO A 21 7.67 35.13 -16.95
C PRO A 21 6.37 34.72 -17.65
N MET A 22 5.73 35.69 -18.30
CA MET A 22 4.82 35.43 -19.41
C MET A 22 5.52 34.55 -20.44
N GLY A 23 4.87 33.47 -20.83
CA GLY A 23 5.35 32.57 -21.88
C GLY A 23 4.37 31.44 -22.11
N SER A 24 3.20 31.80 -22.65
CA SER A 24 2.29 30.88 -23.31
C SER A 24 3.03 30.12 -24.40
N LEU A 25 3.20 28.81 -24.25
CA LEU A 25 3.16 27.83 -25.35
C LEU A 25 2.66 26.50 -24.76
N ALA A 26 1.66 25.94 -25.43
CA ALA A 26 0.94 24.73 -25.09
C ALA A 26 1.85 23.57 -24.63
N GLY A 27 1.52 23.00 -23.47
CA GLY A 27 2.24 21.84 -22.92
C GLY A 27 2.17 21.81 -21.41
N GLY A 28 0.97 21.84 -20.83
CA GLY A 28 0.81 21.64 -19.40
C GLY A 28 1.44 20.30 -19.02
N VAL A 29 2.47 20.33 -18.18
CA VAL A 29 2.95 19.11 -17.52
C VAL A 29 1.80 18.66 -16.63
N VAL A 30 0.93 17.79 -17.15
CA VAL A 30 -0.07 17.09 -16.35
C VAL A 30 0.75 16.36 -15.29
N ALA A 31 0.67 16.82 -14.04
CA ALA A 31 1.29 16.13 -12.93
C ALA A 31 0.67 14.74 -12.87
N ARG A 32 1.41 13.72 -13.34
CA ARG A 32 0.92 12.35 -13.37
C ARG A 32 0.77 11.87 -11.92
N ARG A 33 -0.42 11.37 -11.59
CA ARG A 33 -0.69 10.74 -10.30
C ARG A 33 0.24 9.53 -10.15
N LEU A 34 0.86 9.37 -8.98
CA LEU A 34 1.71 8.20 -8.73
C LEU A 34 0.82 6.95 -8.74
N ARG A 35 1.24 5.93 -9.49
CA ARG A 35 0.49 4.68 -9.64
C ARG A 35 1.09 3.61 -8.75
N PHE A 36 0.25 2.95 -7.96
CA PHE A 36 0.66 1.81 -7.15
C PHE A 36 -0.10 0.56 -7.59
N LEU A 37 0.64 -0.53 -7.73
CA LEU A 37 0.08 -1.87 -7.80
C LEU A 37 -0.05 -2.39 -6.36
N CYS A 38 -1.28 -2.65 -5.94
CA CYS A 38 -1.65 -3.13 -4.62
C CYS A 38 -1.86 -4.65 -4.70
N LEU A 39 -1.00 -5.39 -4.00
CA LEU A 39 -1.05 -6.85 -3.92
C LEU A 39 -1.68 -7.25 -2.60
N HIS A 40 -2.71 -8.08 -2.65
CA HIS A 40 -3.41 -8.55 -1.45
C HIS A 40 -2.57 -9.58 -0.68
N GLY A 41 -2.92 -9.77 0.60
CA GLY A 41 -2.27 -10.75 1.49
C GLY A 41 -2.68 -12.19 1.23
N PHE A 42 -2.16 -13.12 2.04
CA PHE A 42 -2.45 -14.55 1.92
C PHE A 42 -3.96 -14.85 1.98
N ARG A 43 -4.48 -15.63 1.03
CA ARG A 43 -5.90 -16.06 0.96
C ARG A 43 -6.88 -14.89 1.10
N THR A 44 -6.61 -13.81 0.41
CA THR A 44 -7.55 -12.67 0.26
C THR A 44 -7.71 -12.33 -1.21
N SER A 45 -8.28 -11.17 -1.52
CA SER A 45 -8.44 -10.69 -2.90
C SER A 45 -8.12 -9.20 -2.98
N GLY A 46 -7.89 -8.71 -4.20
CA GLY A 46 -7.71 -7.30 -4.48
C GLY A 46 -8.92 -6.46 -4.03
N GLU A 47 -10.13 -7.01 -4.13
CA GLU A 47 -11.35 -6.35 -3.66
C GLU A 47 -11.37 -6.19 -2.13
N ILE A 48 -10.92 -7.21 -1.38
CA ILE A 48 -10.82 -7.13 0.08
C ILE A 48 -9.80 -6.05 0.47
N MET A 49 -8.64 -6.02 -0.19
CA MET A 49 -7.64 -4.98 0.04
C MET A 49 -8.17 -3.58 -0.31
N LEU A 50 -8.94 -3.42 -1.38
CA LEU A 50 -9.62 -2.17 -1.72
C LEU A 50 -10.54 -1.72 -0.58
N LYS A 51 -11.40 -2.60 -0.08
CA LYS A 51 -12.32 -2.32 1.05
C LYS A 51 -11.55 -1.87 2.29
N GLN A 52 -10.43 -2.52 2.58
CA GLN A 52 -9.56 -2.14 3.69
C GLN A 52 -8.88 -0.79 3.47
N VAL A 53 -8.37 -0.49 2.28
CA VAL A 53 -7.71 0.80 1.99
C VAL A 53 -8.71 1.95 2.05
N VAL A 54 -9.85 1.82 1.38
CA VAL A 54 -10.89 2.87 1.35
C VAL A 54 -11.58 3.01 2.72
N GLY A 55 -11.72 1.91 3.47
CA GLY A 55 -12.31 1.96 4.82
C GLY A 55 -11.40 2.56 5.89
N ASN A 56 -10.07 2.48 5.72
CA ASN A 56 -9.11 2.90 6.75
C ASN A 56 -8.40 4.23 6.44
N TRP A 57 -8.32 4.65 5.17
CA TRP A 57 -7.58 5.86 4.79
C TRP A 57 -8.53 7.02 4.42
N PRO A 58 -8.17 8.28 4.76
CA PRO A 58 -8.95 9.43 4.33
C PRO A 58 -8.98 9.56 2.80
N ASP A 59 -10.12 10.03 2.28
CA ASP A 59 -10.33 10.25 0.84
C ASP A 59 -9.29 11.19 0.22
N GLU A 60 -8.79 12.18 0.97
CA GLU A 60 -7.77 13.10 0.43
C GLU A 60 -6.41 12.42 0.20
N VAL A 61 -6.16 11.28 0.85
CA VAL A 61 -4.95 10.49 0.66
C VAL A 61 -5.13 9.57 -0.55
N THR A 62 -6.21 8.80 -0.58
CA THR A 62 -6.49 7.86 -1.68
C THR A 62 -6.63 8.61 -3.00
N ALA A 63 -7.26 9.81 -3.01
CA ALA A 63 -7.41 10.71 -4.16
C ALA A 63 -6.09 11.26 -4.76
N ARG A 64 -4.94 11.03 -4.12
CA ARG A 64 -3.61 11.44 -4.64
C ARG A 64 -2.87 10.31 -5.35
N PHE A 65 -3.34 9.06 -5.27
CA PHE A 65 -2.68 7.89 -5.85
C PHE A 65 -3.58 7.09 -6.79
N ASP A 66 -3.08 6.70 -7.95
CA ASP A 66 -3.80 5.76 -8.80
C ASP A 66 -3.53 4.34 -8.29
N LEU A 67 -4.50 3.74 -7.61
CA LEU A 67 -4.35 2.45 -6.94
C LEU A 67 -4.97 1.35 -7.80
N VAL A 68 -4.15 0.38 -8.20
CA VAL A 68 -4.57 -0.78 -8.98
C VAL A 68 -4.49 -2.00 -8.08
N PHE A 69 -5.63 -2.61 -7.78
CA PHE A 69 -5.72 -3.82 -6.97
C PHE A 69 -5.75 -5.04 -7.88
N ALA A 70 -4.79 -5.95 -7.72
CA ALA A 70 -4.69 -7.15 -8.53
C ALA A 70 -4.99 -8.39 -7.70
N ASP A 71 -5.69 -9.34 -8.31
CA ASP A 71 -5.87 -10.69 -7.76
C ASP A 71 -4.70 -11.58 -8.15
N ALA A 72 -4.36 -12.49 -7.24
CA ALA A 72 -3.37 -13.52 -7.49
C ALA A 72 -3.90 -14.60 -8.45
N PRO A 73 -3.02 -15.31 -9.19
CA PRO A 73 -3.45 -16.22 -10.25
C PRO A 73 -4.03 -17.55 -9.76
N PHE A 74 -3.77 -17.94 -8.50
CA PHE A 74 -4.21 -19.23 -7.97
C PHE A 74 -5.39 -19.06 -7.01
N PRO A 75 -6.50 -19.78 -7.19
CA PRO A 75 -7.56 -19.84 -6.18
C PRO A 75 -7.02 -20.42 -4.87
N ALA A 76 -7.44 -19.84 -3.74
CA ALA A 76 -7.04 -20.32 -2.42
C ALA A 76 -7.59 -21.73 -2.16
N GLU A 77 -6.71 -22.63 -1.72
CA GLU A 77 -7.08 -23.99 -1.32
C GLU A 77 -7.16 -24.09 0.22
N GLY A 78 -8.35 -23.91 0.77
CA GLY A 78 -8.63 -24.08 2.20
C GLY A 78 -9.23 -22.85 2.87
N LYS A 79 -9.26 -22.87 4.22
CA LYS A 79 -9.87 -21.80 5.03
C LYS A 79 -9.07 -20.50 4.90
N SER A 80 -9.76 -19.36 4.83
CA SER A 80 -9.16 -18.05 5.06
C SER A 80 -9.48 -17.53 6.46
N ASP A 81 -8.57 -16.73 7.02
CA ASP A 81 -8.80 -16.03 8.30
C ASP A 81 -9.85 -14.93 8.17
N VAL A 82 -10.18 -14.54 6.93
CA VAL A 82 -11.20 -13.53 6.63
C VAL A 82 -12.56 -14.12 6.25
N ASP A 83 -12.73 -15.44 6.28
CA ASP A 83 -13.98 -16.14 5.89
C ASP A 83 -15.23 -15.60 6.60
N ASP A 84 -15.09 -15.19 7.86
CA ASP A 84 -16.20 -14.71 8.69
C ASP A 84 -16.48 -13.20 8.52
N ILE A 85 -15.66 -12.48 7.75
CA ILE A 85 -15.69 -11.01 7.62
C ILE A 85 -15.94 -10.57 6.17
N PHE A 86 -15.34 -11.29 5.21
CA PHE A 86 -15.41 -10.97 3.79
C PHE A 86 -15.81 -12.19 3.01
N ASP A 87 -16.71 -12.04 2.04
CA ASP A 87 -17.10 -13.15 1.17
C ASP A 87 -15.98 -13.54 0.18
N PRO A 88 -15.87 -14.82 -0.21
CA PRO A 88 -14.97 -15.29 -1.27
C PRO A 88 -15.33 -14.66 -2.63
N PRO A 89 -14.43 -14.67 -3.65
CA PRO A 89 -13.25 -15.54 -3.79
C PRO A 89 -11.97 -15.02 -3.12
N TYR A 90 -11.09 -15.97 -2.78
CA TYR A 90 -9.74 -15.69 -2.28
C TYR A 90 -8.69 -16.33 -3.16
N TYR A 91 -7.50 -15.73 -3.19
CA TYR A 91 -6.41 -16.14 -4.05
C TYR A 91 -5.07 -16.24 -3.30
N GLU A 92 -4.12 -16.95 -3.90
CA GLU A 92 -2.74 -17.16 -3.44
C GLU A 92 -1.77 -16.78 -4.57
N TRP A 93 -0.67 -16.09 -4.24
CA TRP A 93 0.36 -15.69 -5.22
C TRP A 93 1.25 -16.83 -5.68
N PHE A 94 1.40 -17.85 -4.85
CA PHE A 94 2.26 -19.00 -5.10
C PHE A 94 1.60 -20.26 -4.56
N GLN A 95 1.69 -21.35 -5.33
CA GLN A 95 1.37 -22.70 -4.88
C GLN A 95 2.62 -23.57 -5.05
N PHE A 96 2.84 -24.49 -4.12
CA PHE A 96 3.93 -25.45 -4.25
C PHE A 96 3.58 -26.54 -5.27
N ASP A 97 4.56 -26.90 -6.09
CA ASP A 97 4.44 -28.06 -6.97
C ASP A 97 4.29 -29.34 -6.16
N LYS A 98 3.06 -29.84 -6.08
CA LYS A 98 2.71 -31.08 -5.37
C LYS A 98 3.37 -32.33 -5.96
N VAL A 99 3.91 -32.24 -7.18
CA VAL A 99 4.45 -33.38 -7.96
C VAL A 99 5.97 -33.52 -7.81
N LEU A 100 6.72 -32.42 -7.69
CA LEU A 100 8.20 -32.46 -7.64
C LEU A 100 8.75 -32.55 -6.21
N HIS A 101 7.95 -32.19 -5.21
CA HIS A 101 8.28 -32.34 -3.81
C HIS A 101 7.07 -32.90 -3.06
N PRO A 102 6.93 -34.24 -2.91
CA PRO A 102 6.07 -34.76 -1.88
C PRO A 102 6.53 -34.15 -0.54
N PRO A 103 5.65 -33.51 0.24
CA PRO A 103 6.06 -32.91 1.50
C PRO A 103 6.65 -34.02 2.38
N PRO A 104 7.83 -33.84 2.99
CA PRO A 104 8.32 -34.80 3.96
C PRO A 104 7.29 -34.84 5.10
N SER A 105 6.56 -35.94 5.21
CA SER A 105 5.65 -36.17 6.31
C SER A 105 6.47 -36.55 7.55
N PRO A 106 6.33 -35.87 8.70
CA PRO A 106 5.62 -34.60 8.93
C PRO A 106 6.52 -33.37 8.71
N LEU A 107 5.91 -32.27 8.23
CA LEU A 107 6.60 -30.98 8.08
C LEU A 107 7.01 -30.44 9.45
N PRO A 108 8.26 -29.97 9.63
CA PRO A 108 8.67 -29.41 10.90
C PRO A 108 7.94 -28.08 11.18
N PRO A 109 7.65 -27.76 12.46
CA PRO A 109 6.89 -26.57 12.86
C PRO A 109 7.42 -25.25 12.29
N VAL A 110 8.72 -25.19 11.97
CA VAL A 110 9.40 -23.99 11.48
C VAL A 110 8.84 -23.43 10.17
N PHE A 111 8.30 -24.28 9.28
CA PHE A 111 7.73 -23.81 8.02
C PHE A 111 6.46 -22.97 8.23
N TYR A 112 5.62 -23.31 9.20
CA TYR A 112 4.43 -22.49 9.49
C TYR A 112 4.79 -21.10 10.02
N TYR A 113 5.87 -21.00 10.82
CA TYR A 113 6.33 -19.71 11.34
C TYR A 113 7.01 -18.85 10.26
N GLU A 114 7.78 -19.44 9.34
CA GLU A 114 8.52 -18.67 8.32
C GLU A 114 7.59 -18.01 7.29
N TRP A 115 6.48 -18.66 6.91
CA TRP A 115 5.43 -18.06 6.09
C TRP A 115 4.63 -16.95 6.80
N SER A 116 4.58 -16.98 8.14
CA SER A 116 3.93 -15.91 8.91
C SER A 116 4.80 -14.64 8.98
N VAL A 117 6.12 -14.77 8.78
CA VAL A 117 7.10 -13.67 8.88
C VAL A 117 7.29 -12.95 7.54
N ILE A 118 6.96 -13.58 6.41
CA ILE A 118 6.97 -12.95 5.07
C ILE A 118 5.59 -12.31 4.79
N GLN A 119 5.15 -11.43 5.68
CA GLN A 119 4.09 -10.47 5.39
C GLN A 119 4.71 -9.07 5.40
N ILE A 120 4.99 -8.54 4.20
CA ILE A 120 5.30 -7.12 3.97
C ILE A 120 4.11 -6.52 3.22
#